data_AF-A0A9W7F4H7-F1
#
_entry.id   AF-A0A9W7F4H7-F1
#
_cell.length_a   1.000
_cell.length_b   1.000
_cell.length_c   1.000
_cell.angle_alpha   90.00
_cell.angle_beta   90.00
_cell.angle_gamma   90.00
#
_symmetry.space_group_name_H-M   'P 1'
#
loop_
_entity.id
_entity.type
_entity.pdbx_description
1 polymer ?
#
loop_
_entity_poly.entity_id
_entity_poly.type
_entity_poly.pdbx_seq_one_letter_code
_entity_poly.pdbx_strand_id
1 'polypeptide(L)'
;MNDEGQMTVAAFFIFTLVPLVLMYLAIHFARKSRNPAVKQSVSNTVIFLATIWYTPVLQMVGKMYDCYEDPERPGSTYLLADPKLKCYDIDSASGETSMSTQRHFIHFVAISIAFLIGIGFPYFIVSSTRMLQRSSKLNMESSLASLYQYSPSMPYFEAIQMLRKAALIFTLSMSGVLGLSPLAQSLFCFSINFIFFIVLYFTEPLIYYPCSLFKNRNLNNLSELLGAGVTLAGSILALVGALSKNNQGTVNILGIIFVIINVTFASTFFYAYHVDVKRTAEVKAALIIESASTNKDGMTTSLTRDDSISLKLAKSVKEGKKILTRLLVSLREQKGNSRLR
;
A
#
# COMPACT_ATOMS: atom_id res chain seq x y z
N MET A 1 2.81 -2.84 -38.83
CA MET A 1 3.53 -2.83 -37.54
C MET A 1 2.60 -3.45 -36.51
N ASN A 2 2.58 -4.77 -36.39
CA ASN A 2 1.78 -5.50 -35.40
C ASN A 2 2.75 -6.35 -34.60
N ASP A 3 3.31 -5.81 -33.50
CA ASP A 3 3.97 -6.60 -32.45
C ASP A 3 4.39 -5.75 -31.22
N GLU A 4 3.68 -4.66 -30.92
CA GLU A 4 3.85 -3.96 -29.64
C GLU A 4 2.66 -4.27 -28.73
N GLY A 5 2.84 -5.28 -27.87
CA GLY A 5 2.22 -5.28 -26.54
C GLY A 5 0.71 -5.48 -26.45
N GLN A 6 0.04 -6.05 -27.47
CA GLN A 6 -1.37 -6.40 -27.33
C GLN A 6 -1.55 -7.56 -26.34
N MET A 7 -2.14 -7.25 -25.19
CA MET A 7 -2.51 -8.24 -24.19
C MET A 7 -3.75 -9.00 -24.67
N THR A 8 -3.54 -10.20 -25.20
CA THR A 8 -4.65 -11.06 -25.63
C THR A 8 -5.52 -11.48 -24.44
N VAL A 9 -6.81 -11.72 -24.69
CA VAL A 9 -7.74 -12.28 -23.70
C VAL A 9 -7.18 -13.59 -23.08
N ALA A 10 -6.46 -14.39 -23.86
CA ALA A 10 -5.78 -15.59 -23.38
C ALA A 10 -4.66 -15.26 -22.37
N ALA A 11 -3.82 -14.26 -22.66
CA ALA A 11 -2.79 -13.81 -21.72
C ALA A 11 -3.39 -13.33 -20.40
N PHE A 12 -4.50 -12.58 -20.45
CA PHE A 12 -5.23 -12.16 -19.25
C PHE A 12 -5.66 -13.34 -18.36
N PHE A 13 -6.25 -14.38 -18.96
CA PHE A 13 -6.68 -15.56 -18.21
C PHE A 13 -5.50 -16.34 -17.64
N ILE A 14 -4.38 -16.43 -18.35
CA ILE A 14 -3.16 -17.08 -17.85
C ILE A 14 -2.61 -16.32 -16.62
N PHE A 15 -2.46 -14.99 -16.73
CA PHE A 15 -1.94 -14.15 -15.63
C PHE A 15 -2.85 -14.12 -14.40
N THR A 16 -4.15 -14.35 -14.58
CA THR A 16 -5.12 -14.38 -13.47
C THR A 16 -5.27 -15.79 -12.89
N LEU A 17 -5.45 -16.82 -13.71
CA LEU A 17 -5.79 -18.16 -13.25
C LEU A 17 -4.57 -18.98 -12.81
N VAL A 18 -3.42 -18.86 -13.47
CA VAL A 18 -2.23 -19.67 -13.13
C VAL A 18 -1.77 -19.40 -11.69
N PRO A 19 -1.61 -18.14 -11.23
CA PRO A 19 -1.24 -17.89 -9.84
C PRO A 19 -2.28 -18.41 -8.84
N LEU A 20 -3.58 -18.32 -9.15
CA LEU A 20 -4.65 -18.88 -8.31
C LEU A 20 -4.54 -20.40 -8.18
N VAL A 21 -4.33 -21.11 -9.30
CA VAL A 21 -4.14 -22.56 -9.30
C VAL A 21 -2.91 -22.95 -8.50
N LEU A 22 -1.77 -22.26 -8.69
CA LEU A 22 -0.54 -22.54 -7.95
C LEU A 22 -0.72 -22.31 -6.44
N MET A 23 -1.35 -21.20 -6.04
CA MET A 23 -1.67 -20.92 -4.63
C MET A 23 -2.63 -21.95 -4.04
N TYR A 24 -3.65 -22.36 -4.79
CA TYR A 24 -4.59 -23.42 -4.39
C TYR A 24 -3.87 -24.76 -4.17
N LEU A 25 -3.03 -25.18 -5.13
CA LEU A 25 -2.24 -26.39 -5.02
C LEU A 25 -1.29 -26.34 -3.81
N ALA A 26 -0.60 -25.21 -3.61
CA ALA A 26 0.28 -25.02 -2.45
C ALA A 26 -0.47 -25.17 -1.12
N ILE A 27 -1.66 -24.55 -0.98
CA ILE A 27 -2.52 -24.71 0.21
C ILE A 27 -2.96 -26.17 0.35
N HIS A 28 -3.36 -26.83 -0.74
CA HIS A 28 -3.84 -28.20 -0.71
C HIS A 28 -2.74 -29.18 -0.25
N PHE A 29 -1.53 -29.05 -0.80
CA PHE A 29 -0.35 -29.83 -0.38
C PHE A 29 0.03 -29.54 1.08
N ALA A 30 0.01 -28.28 1.50
CA ALA A 30 0.29 -27.91 2.89
C ALA A 30 -0.70 -28.54 3.86
N ARG A 31 -2.01 -28.53 3.54
CA ARG A 31 -3.05 -29.16 4.38
C ARG A 31 -2.79 -30.66 4.59
N LYS A 32 -2.26 -31.35 3.58
CA LYS A 32 -1.91 -32.78 3.63
C LYS A 32 -0.64 -33.07 4.44
N SER A 33 0.24 -32.09 4.62
CA SER A 33 1.43 -32.24 5.47
C SER A 33 1.03 -32.52 6.92
N ARG A 34 1.79 -33.36 7.63
CA ARG A 34 1.64 -33.54 9.09
C ARG A 34 2.47 -32.54 9.89
N ASN A 35 3.44 -31.87 9.26
CA ASN A 35 4.34 -30.94 9.94
C ASN A 35 3.69 -29.55 10.06
N PRO A 36 3.44 -29.03 11.28
CA PRO A 36 2.83 -27.72 11.48
C PRO A 36 3.72 -26.57 10.99
N ALA A 37 5.05 -26.69 11.05
CA ALA A 37 5.96 -25.66 10.54
C ALA A 37 5.87 -25.52 9.01
N VAL A 38 5.69 -26.63 8.30
CA VAL A 38 5.49 -26.61 6.83
C VAL A 38 4.15 -25.95 6.47
N LYS A 39 3.08 -26.27 7.22
CA LYS A 39 1.78 -25.61 7.04
C LYS A 39 1.88 -24.10 7.20
N GLN A 40 2.57 -23.68 8.25
CA GLN A 40 2.75 -22.28 8.57
C GLN A 40 3.59 -21.56 7.50
N SER A 41 4.73 -22.13 7.13
CA SER A 41 5.61 -21.58 6.10
C SER A 41 4.88 -21.41 4.76
N VAL A 42 4.20 -22.45 4.28
CA VAL A 42 3.43 -22.37 3.02
C VAL A 42 2.30 -21.35 3.12
N SER A 43 1.60 -21.28 4.26
CA SER A 43 0.56 -20.27 4.45
C SER A 43 1.11 -18.84 4.38
N ASN A 44 2.28 -18.56 4.98
CA ASN A 44 2.93 -17.26 4.91
C ASN A 44 3.31 -16.91 3.47
N THR A 45 3.92 -17.87 2.76
CA THR A 45 4.33 -17.69 1.36
C THR A 45 3.14 -17.42 0.46
N VAL A 46 2.04 -18.16 0.61
CA VAL A 46 0.84 -17.96 -0.20
C VAL A 46 0.21 -16.60 0.07
N ILE A 47 0.12 -16.18 1.32
CA ILE A 47 -0.40 -14.85 1.68
C ILE A 47 0.48 -13.75 1.08
N PHE A 48 1.80 -13.88 1.19
CA PHE A 48 2.75 -12.93 0.59
C PHE A 48 2.61 -12.85 -0.94
N LEU A 49 2.55 -14.00 -1.62
CA LEU A 49 2.35 -14.08 -3.07
C LEU A 49 1.00 -13.48 -3.48
N ALA A 50 -0.07 -13.72 -2.72
CA ALA A 50 -1.38 -13.14 -2.98
C ALA A 50 -1.35 -11.61 -2.85
N THR A 51 -0.64 -11.06 -1.86
CA THR A 51 -0.48 -9.60 -1.70
C THR A 51 0.29 -8.97 -2.86
N ILE A 52 1.35 -9.63 -3.35
CA ILE A 52 2.10 -9.16 -4.54
C ILE A 52 1.23 -9.25 -5.79
N TRP A 53 0.50 -10.36 -5.97
CA TRP A 53 -0.33 -10.64 -7.13
C TRP A 53 -1.58 -9.73 -7.22
N TYR A 54 -2.08 -9.23 -6.10
CA TYR A 54 -3.27 -8.38 -6.03
C TYR A 54 -3.23 -7.16 -6.96
N THR A 55 -2.14 -6.37 -6.92
CA THR A 55 -2.08 -5.11 -7.69
C THR A 55 -2.00 -5.37 -9.20
N PRO A 56 -1.11 -6.25 -9.70
CA PRO A 56 -1.06 -6.62 -11.11
C PRO A 56 -2.40 -7.09 -11.67
N VAL A 57 -3.14 -7.94 -10.96
CA VAL A 57 -4.44 -8.45 -11.45
C VAL A 57 -5.44 -7.32 -11.66
N LEU A 58 -5.55 -6.40 -10.70
CA LEU A 58 -6.46 -5.28 -10.81
C LEU A 58 -6.06 -4.34 -11.95
N GLN A 59 -4.75 -4.11 -12.13
CA GLN A 59 -4.24 -3.35 -13.28
C GLN A 59 -4.56 -4.03 -14.61
N MET A 60 -4.45 -5.36 -14.68
CA MET A 60 -4.78 -6.12 -15.89
C MET A 60 -6.26 -6.01 -16.23
N VAL A 61 -7.15 -6.09 -15.23
CA VAL A 61 -8.60 -5.80 -15.42
C VAL A 61 -8.79 -4.39 -15.94
N GLY A 62 -8.05 -3.42 -15.41
CA GLY A 62 -8.09 -2.05 -15.88
C GLY A 62 -7.72 -1.90 -17.36
N LYS A 63 -6.61 -2.53 -17.77
CA LYS A 63 -6.12 -2.53 -19.16
C LYS A 63 -7.07 -3.18 -20.16
N MET A 64 -7.99 -4.03 -19.71
CA MET A 64 -9.02 -4.59 -20.60
C MET A 64 -9.96 -3.52 -21.17
N TYR A 65 -9.99 -2.32 -20.55
CA TYR A 65 -10.77 -1.18 -20.99
C TYR A 65 -9.96 -0.11 -21.70
N ASP A 66 -8.66 -0.35 -21.94
CA ASP A 66 -7.86 0.58 -22.72
C ASP A 66 -8.34 0.57 -24.17
N CYS A 67 -8.48 1.77 -24.73
CA CYS A 67 -9.02 2.00 -26.06
C CYS A 67 -7.96 2.63 -26.94
N TYR A 68 -7.96 2.25 -28.21
CA TYR A 68 -7.21 2.94 -29.25
C TYR A 68 -8.16 3.49 -30.31
N GLU A 69 -7.82 4.63 -30.89
CA GLU A 69 -8.54 5.19 -32.04
C GLU A 69 -8.03 4.52 -33.31
N ASP A 70 -8.96 4.06 -34.16
CA ASP A 70 -8.61 3.45 -35.44
C ASP A 70 -8.08 4.53 -36.40
N PRO A 71 -6.79 4.46 -36.82
CA PRO A 71 -6.22 5.45 -37.72
C PRO A 71 -6.90 5.46 -39.10
N GLU A 72 -7.57 4.38 -39.49
CA GLU A 72 -8.31 4.30 -40.76
C GLU A 72 -9.74 4.83 -40.65
N ARG A 73 -10.28 4.95 -39.43
CA ARG A 73 -11.67 5.34 -39.16
C ARG A 73 -11.73 6.33 -37.97
N PRO A 74 -11.41 7.61 -38.21
CA PRO A 74 -11.41 8.63 -37.17
C PRO A 74 -12.79 8.73 -36.48
N GLY A 75 -12.78 8.83 -35.15
CA GLY A 75 -13.98 8.80 -34.32
C GLY A 75 -14.49 7.42 -33.94
N SER A 76 -13.90 6.32 -34.44
CA SER A 76 -14.17 4.97 -33.93
C SER A 76 -13.03 4.49 -33.04
N THR A 77 -13.36 4.16 -31.80
CA THR A 77 -12.41 3.66 -30.80
C THR A 77 -12.69 2.19 -30.53
N TYR A 78 -11.65 1.38 -30.48
CA TYR A 78 -11.73 -0.07 -30.25
C TYR A 78 -10.90 -0.46 -29.04
N LEU A 79 -11.27 -1.57 -28.40
CA LEU A 79 -10.54 -2.11 -27.26
C LEU A 79 -9.16 -2.61 -27.71
N LEU A 80 -8.12 -2.26 -26.96
CA LEU A 80 -6.77 -2.78 -27.17
C LEU A 80 -6.69 -4.30 -26.95
N ALA A 81 -7.47 -4.82 -26.01
CA ALA A 81 -7.51 -6.25 -25.67
C ALA A 81 -8.30 -7.11 -26.68
N ASP A 82 -9.26 -6.50 -27.38
CA ASP A 82 -10.00 -7.12 -28.48
C ASP A 82 -10.41 -6.05 -29.51
N PRO A 83 -9.59 -5.85 -30.55
CA PRO A 83 -9.82 -4.88 -31.61
C PRO A 83 -11.17 -5.03 -32.35
N LYS A 84 -11.87 -6.15 -32.20
CA LYS A 84 -13.19 -6.36 -32.81
C LYS A 84 -14.31 -5.65 -32.06
N LEU A 85 -14.05 -5.17 -30.84
CA LEU A 85 -15.05 -4.53 -29.98
C LEU A 85 -14.82 -3.02 -29.94
N LYS A 86 -15.86 -2.25 -30.27
CA LYS A 86 -15.86 -0.79 -30.09
C LYS A 86 -15.92 -0.43 -28.60
N CYS A 87 -15.17 0.59 -28.20
CA CYS A 87 -15.18 1.12 -26.84
C CYS A 87 -16.45 1.91 -26.52
N TYR A 88 -16.90 2.74 -27.46
CA TYR A 88 -18.13 3.51 -27.36
C TYR A 88 -18.96 3.28 -28.62
N ASP A 89 -20.24 2.94 -28.46
CA ASP A 89 -21.20 3.01 -29.54
C ASP A 89 -21.61 4.48 -29.68
N ILE A 90 -20.87 5.22 -30.51
CA ILE A 90 -21.17 6.64 -30.81
C ILE A 90 -22.40 6.75 -31.75
N ASP A 91 -22.98 5.64 -32.20
CA ASP A 91 -24.23 5.63 -32.95
C ASP A 91 -25.46 5.75 -32.02
N SER A 92 -25.44 6.76 -31.15
CA SER A 92 -26.59 7.17 -30.31
C SER A 92 -27.61 7.99 -31.10
N ALA A 93 -27.97 7.54 -32.30
CA ALA A 93 -29.11 8.05 -33.05
C ALA A 93 -30.28 7.04 -33.09
N SER A 94 -30.05 5.76 -32.76
CA SER A 94 -31.07 4.71 -32.83
C SER A 94 -31.56 4.18 -31.49
N GLY A 95 -31.05 4.65 -30.34
CA GLY A 95 -31.57 4.28 -29.02
C GLY A 95 -31.43 2.79 -28.63
N GLU A 96 -30.77 1.96 -29.44
CA GLU A 96 -30.52 0.56 -29.15
C GLU A 96 -29.04 0.34 -28.84
N THR A 97 -28.70 0.36 -27.55
CA THR A 97 -27.40 -0.10 -27.04
C THR A 97 -27.36 -1.63 -27.04
N SER A 98 -27.27 -2.23 -28.22
CA SER A 98 -27.00 -3.66 -28.36
C SER A 98 -25.56 -3.95 -27.93
N MET A 99 -25.32 -4.06 -26.62
CA MET A 99 -24.04 -4.58 -26.11
C MET A 99 -23.84 -5.99 -26.63
N SER A 100 -22.73 -6.21 -27.35
CA SER A 100 -22.37 -7.56 -27.80
C SER A 100 -22.18 -8.50 -26.60
N THR A 101 -22.54 -9.78 -26.75
CA THR A 101 -22.41 -10.80 -25.70
C THR A 101 -20.98 -10.89 -25.14
N GLN A 102 -19.97 -10.62 -25.96
CA GLN A 102 -18.57 -10.57 -25.55
C GLN A 102 -18.27 -9.40 -24.60
N ARG A 103 -18.89 -8.24 -24.80
CA ARG A 103 -18.74 -7.08 -23.91
C ARG A 103 -19.36 -7.36 -22.53
N HIS A 104 -20.54 -7.97 -22.49
CA HIS A 104 -21.15 -8.42 -21.22
C HIS A 104 -20.25 -9.38 -20.45
N PHE A 105 -19.62 -10.32 -21.15
CA PHE A 105 -18.68 -11.25 -20.54
C PHE A 105 -17.45 -10.53 -19.93
N ILE A 106 -16.84 -9.58 -20.66
CA ILE A 106 -15.71 -8.78 -20.15
C ILE A 106 -16.10 -7.99 -18.90
N HIS A 107 -17.26 -7.31 -18.93
CA HIS A 107 -17.77 -6.58 -17.76
C HIS A 107 -18.04 -7.50 -16.58
N PHE A 108 -18.68 -8.64 -16.81
CA PHE A 108 -18.95 -9.63 -15.76
C PHE A 108 -17.66 -10.11 -15.09
N VAL A 109 -16.64 -10.46 -15.88
CA VAL A 109 -15.33 -10.91 -15.36
C VAL A 109 -14.63 -9.79 -14.60
N ALA A 110 -14.59 -8.57 -15.15
CA ALA A 110 -13.98 -7.42 -14.52
C ALA A 110 -14.63 -7.07 -13.18
N ILE A 111 -15.97 -7.03 -13.12
CA ILE A 111 -16.73 -6.78 -11.89
C ILE A 111 -16.49 -7.89 -10.88
N SER A 112 -16.50 -9.16 -11.32
CA SER A 112 -16.24 -10.30 -10.44
C SER A 112 -14.85 -10.24 -9.81
N ILE A 113 -13.82 -9.89 -10.59
CA ILE A 113 -12.46 -9.71 -10.07
C ILE A 113 -12.37 -8.50 -9.14
N ALA A 114 -12.95 -7.36 -9.52
CA ALA A 114 -12.95 -6.16 -8.68
C ALA A 114 -13.64 -6.43 -7.32
N PHE A 115 -14.73 -7.18 -7.31
CA PHE A 115 -15.44 -7.53 -6.08
C PHE A 115 -14.70 -8.60 -5.26
N LEU A 116 -14.38 -9.75 -5.87
CA LEU A 116 -13.77 -10.88 -5.16
C LEU A 116 -12.34 -10.61 -4.72
N ILE A 117 -11.52 -10.07 -5.62
CA ILE A 117 -10.11 -9.78 -5.35
C ILE A 117 -9.99 -8.40 -4.75
N GLY A 118 -10.50 -7.36 -5.43
CA GLY A 118 -10.33 -5.96 -5.01
C GLY A 118 -10.96 -5.61 -3.66
N ILE A 119 -12.11 -6.19 -3.32
CA ILE A 119 -12.80 -5.94 -2.03
C ILE A 119 -12.70 -7.15 -1.11
N GLY A 120 -12.98 -8.34 -1.63
CA GLY A 120 -13.06 -9.58 -0.87
C GLY A 120 -11.74 -9.96 -0.19
N PHE A 121 -10.60 -9.81 -0.88
CA PHE A 121 -9.30 -10.17 -0.30
C PHE A 121 -8.87 -9.22 0.84
N PRO A 122 -8.92 -7.87 0.68
CA PRO A 122 -8.69 -6.97 1.81
C PRO A 122 -9.68 -7.18 2.96
N TYR A 123 -10.96 -7.41 2.67
CA TYR A 123 -11.96 -7.71 3.70
C TYR A 123 -11.61 -8.98 4.48
N PHE A 124 -11.19 -10.04 3.79
CA PHE A 124 -10.73 -11.29 4.41
C PHE A 124 -9.56 -11.04 5.36
N ILE A 125 -8.58 -10.23 4.96
CA ILE A 125 -7.46 -9.83 5.84
C ILE A 125 -8.01 -9.09 7.06
N VAL A 126 -8.80 -8.02 6.89
CA VAL A 126 -9.37 -7.24 8.00
C VAL A 126 -10.18 -8.11 8.96
N SER A 127 -11.03 -8.99 8.44
CA SER A 127 -11.88 -9.88 9.25
C SER A 127 -11.03 -10.89 10.04
N SER A 128 -10.09 -11.56 9.35
CA SER A 128 -9.24 -12.58 9.96
C SER A 128 -8.28 -12.00 11.00
N THR A 129 -7.65 -10.86 10.70
CA THR A 129 -6.77 -10.12 11.62
C THR A 129 -7.53 -9.75 12.91
N ARG A 130 -8.74 -9.18 12.79
CA ARG A 130 -9.57 -8.75 13.91
C ARG A 130 -10.04 -9.93 14.74
N MET A 131 -10.41 -11.04 14.10
CA MET A 131 -10.81 -12.26 14.81
C MET A 131 -9.65 -12.83 15.64
N LEU A 132 -8.45 -12.89 15.07
CA LEU A 132 -7.24 -13.34 15.77
C LEU A 132 -6.86 -12.39 16.91
N GLN A 133 -6.99 -11.09 16.71
CA GLN A 133 -6.75 -10.06 17.73
C GLN A 133 -7.74 -10.20 18.90
N ARG A 134 -9.04 -10.35 18.62
CA ARG A 134 -10.08 -10.57 19.65
C ARG A 134 -9.87 -11.86 20.43
N SER A 135 -9.31 -12.87 19.78
CA SER A 135 -9.03 -14.17 20.40
C SER A 135 -7.68 -14.21 21.12
N SER A 136 -6.92 -13.09 21.16
CA SER A 136 -5.54 -13.02 21.67
C SER A 136 -4.59 -14.04 21.03
N LYS A 137 -4.89 -14.50 19.81
CA LYS A 137 -4.11 -15.47 19.02
C LYS A 137 -3.29 -14.82 17.90
N LEU A 138 -3.21 -13.48 17.90
CA LEU A 138 -2.38 -12.73 16.97
C LEU A 138 -0.92 -12.76 17.46
N ASN A 139 -0.25 -13.89 17.26
CA ASN A 139 1.17 -14.07 17.56
C ASN A 139 2.01 -14.08 16.26
N MET A 140 3.34 -13.99 16.39
CA MET A 140 4.29 -14.09 15.27
C MET A 140 4.19 -15.42 14.51
N GLU A 141 3.55 -16.43 15.10
CA GLU A 141 3.28 -17.73 14.49
C GLU A 141 1.99 -17.74 13.65
N SER A 142 1.21 -16.66 13.60
CA SER A 142 0.03 -16.58 12.72
C SER A 142 0.46 -16.20 11.30
N SER A 143 -0.19 -16.76 10.28
CA SER A 143 0.30 -16.57 8.90
C SER A 143 0.03 -15.21 8.30
N LEU A 144 -0.87 -14.46 8.94
CA LEU A 144 -1.05 -13.05 8.64
C LEU A 144 -0.01 -12.18 9.36
N ALA A 145 0.74 -12.71 10.34
CA ALA A 145 1.78 -11.96 11.04
C ALA A 145 2.97 -11.58 10.17
N SER A 146 3.26 -12.35 9.11
CA SER A 146 4.30 -11.98 8.14
C SER A 146 3.96 -10.73 7.32
N LEU A 147 2.68 -10.33 7.25
CA LEU A 147 2.27 -9.05 6.68
C LEU A 147 2.44 -7.89 7.67
N TYR A 148 2.60 -8.16 8.96
CA TYR A 148 2.63 -7.15 10.01
C TYR A 148 4.06 -6.74 10.36
N GLN A 149 4.68 -5.90 9.51
CA GLN A 149 5.61 -4.88 10.04
C GLN A 149 4.84 -3.73 10.76
N TYR A 150 3.52 -3.90 10.88
CA TYR A 150 2.57 -2.97 11.46
C TYR A 150 2.33 -3.25 12.96
N SER A 151 2.12 -2.18 13.72
CA SER A 151 1.78 -2.17 15.13
C SER A 151 0.59 -3.09 15.43
N PRO A 152 0.58 -3.78 16.60
CA PRO A 152 -0.56 -4.56 17.07
C PRO A 152 -1.88 -3.78 17.17
N SER A 153 -1.82 -2.44 17.20
CA SER A 153 -3.01 -1.58 17.19
C SER A 153 -3.75 -1.58 15.85
N MET A 154 -3.05 -1.80 14.73
CA MET A 154 -3.59 -1.77 13.37
C MET A 154 -2.99 -2.89 12.49
N PRO A 155 -3.25 -4.17 12.82
CA PRO A 155 -2.68 -5.28 12.06
C PRO A 155 -3.18 -5.31 10.61
N TYR A 156 -4.37 -4.81 10.33
CA TYR A 156 -4.96 -4.82 8.99
C TYR A 156 -4.56 -3.63 8.10
N PHE A 157 -3.55 -2.85 8.45
CA PHE A 157 -3.20 -1.66 7.66
C PHE A 157 -2.82 -1.98 6.20
N GLU A 158 -2.18 -3.12 5.96
CA GLU A 158 -1.89 -3.56 4.59
C GLU A 158 -3.17 -3.70 3.76
N ALA A 159 -4.27 -4.19 4.35
CA ALA A 159 -5.56 -4.25 3.66
C ALA A 159 -6.11 -2.86 3.30
N ILE A 160 -5.83 -1.83 4.12
CA ILE A 160 -6.19 -0.44 3.81
C ILE A 160 -5.37 0.07 2.61
N GLN A 161 -4.06 -0.23 2.57
CA GLN A 161 -3.21 0.06 1.40
C GLN A 161 -3.76 -0.61 0.14
N MET A 162 -4.18 -1.87 0.24
CA MET A 162 -4.75 -2.63 -0.88
C MET A 162 -6.07 -2.02 -1.37
N LEU A 163 -6.97 -1.63 -0.47
CA LEU A 163 -8.23 -0.96 -0.83
C LEU A 163 -7.98 0.39 -1.51
N ARG A 164 -7.02 1.18 -1.01
CA ARG A 164 -6.58 2.41 -1.67
C ARG A 164 -6.13 2.14 -3.11
N LYS A 165 -5.25 1.15 -3.31
CA LYS A 165 -4.75 0.78 -4.65
C LYS A 165 -5.89 0.36 -5.58
N ALA A 166 -6.82 -0.46 -5.11
CA ALA A 166 -7.98 -0.86 -5.89
C ALA A 166 -8.86 0.33 -6.27
N ALA A 167 -9.15 1.24 -5.35
CA ALA A 167 -9.94 2.44 -5.62
C ALA A 167 -9.27 3.35 -6.65
N LEU A 168 -7.96 3.53 -6.57
CA LEU A 168 -7.20 4.31 -7.55
C LEU A 168 -7.22 3.66 -8.94
N ILE A 169 -6.92 2.36 -9.02
CA ILE A 169 -6.94 1.62 -10.30
C ILE A 169 -8.34 1.67 -10.92
N PHE A 170 -9.38 1.43 -10.13
CA PHE A 170 -10.75 1.51 -10.60
C PHE A 170 -11.09 2.89 -11.16
N THR A 171 -10.75 3.95 -10.44
CA THR A 171 -10.95 5.35 -10.88
C THR A 171 -10.22 5.64 -12.20
N LEU A 172 -8.99 5.15 -12.35
CA LEU A 172 -8.17 5.40 -13.54
C LEU A 172 -8.63 4.59 -14.75
N SER A 173 -9.03 3.34 -14.56
CA SER A 173 -9.34 2.42 -15.65
C SER A 173 -10.80 2.47 -16.09
N MET A 174 -11.73 2.83 -15.20
CA MET A 174 -13.14 2.96 -15.54
C MET A 174 -13.52 4.37 -15.95
N SER A 175 -12.59 5.34 -15.95
CA SER A 175 -12.91 6.73 -16.31
C SER A 175 -13.47 6.85 -17.72
N GLY A 176 -12.94 6.06 -18.66
CA GLY A 176 -13.49 5.96 -20.01
C GLY A 176 -14.92 5.41 -20.01
N VAL A 177 -15.12 4.22 -19.43
CA VAL A 177 -16.43 3.56 -19.39
C VAL A 177 -17.50 4.40 -18.69
N LEU A 178 -17.13 5.11 -17.62
CA LEU A 178 -18.03 5.94 -16.83
C LEU A 178 -18.18 7.37 -17.38
N GLY A 179 -17.48 7.72 -18.47
CA GLY A 179 -17.48 9.07 -19.04
C GLY A 179 -16.99 10.15 -18.06
N LEU A 180 -16.08 9.80 -17.14
CA LEU A 180 -15.56 10.74 -16.16
C LEU A 180 -14.66 11.76 -16.86
N SER A 181 -14.94 13.04 -16.62
CA SER A 181 -14.04 14.11 -17.08
C SER A 181 -12.66 13.97 -16.41
N PRO A 182 -11.57 14.43 -17.06
CA PRO A 182 -10.24 14.43 -16.46
C PRO A 182 -10.20 15.15 -15.11
N LEU A 183 -11.01 16.19 -14.95
CA LEU A 183 -11.17 16.90 -13.68
C LEU A 183 -11.79 16.00 -12.60
N ALA A 184 -12.88 15.30 -12.91
CA ALA A 184 -13.54 14.39 -11.97
C ALA A 184 -12.60 13.24 -11.57
N GLN A 185 -11.88 12.65 -12.52
CA GLN A 185 -10.88 11.61 -12.26
C GLN A 185 -9.78 12.10 -11.30
N SER A 186 -9.22 13.29 -11.55
CA SER A 186 -8.21 13.90 -10.67
C SER A 186 -8.75 14.20 -9.27
N LEU A 187 -10.00 14.68 -9.16
CA LEU A 187 -10.66 14.91 -7.87
C LEU A 187 -10.85 13.61 -7.08
N PHE A 188 -11.32 12.53 -7.71
CA PHE A 188 -11.46 11.24 -7.06
C PHE A 188 -10.11 10.69 -6.57
N CYS A 189 -9.06 10.75 -7.41
CA CYS A 189 -7.71 10.36 -7.02
C CYS A 189 -7.19 11.17 -5.83
N PHE A 190 -7.42 12.49 -5.83
CA PHE A 190 -7.08 13.36 -4.70
C PHE A 190 -7.83 12.94 -3.43
N SER A 191 -9.14 12.76 -3.49
CA SER A 191 -9.96 12.36 -2.33
C SER A 191 -9.51 11.03 -1.75
N ILE A 192 -9.23 10.02 -2.58
CA ILE A 192 -8.74 8.70 -2.12
C ILE A 192 -7.39 8.86 -1.39
N ASN A 193 -6.45 9.59 -1.97
CA ASN A 193 -5.13 9.81 -1.36
C ASN A 193 -5.22 10.67 -0.09
N PHE A 194 -6.14 11.63 -0.03
CA PHE A 194 -6.35 12.49 1.13
C PHE A 194 -6.93 11.72 2.31
N ILE A 195 -7.96 10.90 2.07
CA ILE A 195 -8.52 10.01 3.09
C ILE A 195 -7.44 9.05 3.58
N PHE A 196 -6.65 8.45 2.68
CA PHE A 196 -5.56 7.56 3.08
C PHE A 196 -4.51 8.28 3.94
N PHE A 197 -4.11 9.50 3.57
CA PHE A 197 -3.18 10.31 4.34
C PHE A 197 -3.71 10.61 5.75
N ILE A 198 -4.98 10.98 5.88
CA ILE A 198 -5.64 11.19 7.18
C ILE A 198 -5.60 9.91 8.02
N VAL A 199 -6.00 8.77 7.44
CA VAL A 199 -5.97 7.48 8.15
C VAL A 199 -4.55 7.17 8.62
N LEU A 200 -3.54 7.29 7.76
CA LEU A 200 -2.15 7.03 8.12
C LEU A 200 -1.65 7.97 9.22
N TYR A 201 -1.97 9.27 9.15
CA TYR A 201 -1.57 10.27 10.14
C TYR A 201 -2.11 9.97 11.53
N PHE A 202 -3.38 9.59 11.65
CA PHE A 202 -4.00 9.34 12.96
C PHE A 202 -3.74 7.95 13.52
N THR A 203 -3.48 6.96 12.67
CA THR A 203 -3.42 5.56 13.11
C THR A 203 -2.01 5.08 13.43
N GLU A 204 -0.97 5.77 12.94
CA GLU A 204 0.45 5.45 13.11
C GLU A 204 0.71 3.93 13.10
N PRO A 205 0.33 3.24 12.03
CA PRO A 205 0.10 1.80 12.04
C PRO A 205 1.39 0.99 12.07
N LEU A 206 2.57 1.60 12.01
CA LEU A 206 3.85 0.90 11.87
C LEU A 206 4.54 0.68 13.22
N ILE A 207 5.30 -0.43 13.33
CA ILE A 207 6.12 -0.70 14.52
C ILE A 207 7.09 0.47 14.73
N TYR A 208 7.23 0.91 15.98
CA TYR A 208 8.04 2.07 16.33
C TYR A 208 9.53 1.80 16.09
N TYR A 209 10.08 2.46 15.08
CA TYR A 209 11.53 2.57 14.87
C TYR A 209 11.96 4.01 15.09
N PRO A 210 12.79 4.32 16.10
CA PRO A 210 13.16 5.71 16.38
C PRO A 210 13.94 6.32 15.20
N CYS A 211 13.48 7.46 14.69
CA CYS A 211 14.23 8.23 13.69
C CYS A 211 15.31 9.08 14.37
N SER A 212 16.54 9.05 13.87
CA SER A 212 17.62 9.90 14.42
C SER A 212 17.51 11.38 14.04
N LEU A 213 16.93 11.66 12.87
CA LEU A 213 16.79 13.02 12.35
C LEU A 213 15.62 13.77 13.00
N PHE A 214 14.52 13.08 13.27
CA PHE A 214 13.32 13.65 13.89
C PHE A 214 13.06 12.99 15.25
N LYS A 215 13.44 13.69 16.33
CA LYS A 215 13.25 13.22 17.71
C LYS A 215 11.78 12.85 17.96
N ASN A 216 11.56 11.71 18.62
CA ASN A 216 10.24 11.18 18.99
C ASN A 216 9.31 10.83 17.81
N ARG A 217 9.85 10.68 16.60
CA ARG A 217 9.08 10.20 15.44
C ARG A 217 9.51 8.79 15.05
N ASN A 218 8.52 8.00 14.62
CA ASN A 218 8.74 6.69 14.05
C ASN A 218 9.21 6.85 12.59
N LEU A 219 10.40 6.37 12.26
CA LEU A 219 11.00 6.43 10.93
C LEU A 219 10.10 5.79 9.87
N ASN A 220 9.55 4.61 10.18
CA ASN A 220 8.70 3.87 9.25
C ASN A 220 7.39 4.63 8.99
N ASN A 221 6.75 5.13 10.05
CA ASN A 221 5.54 5.93 9.91
C ASN A 221 5.81 7.24 9.15
N LEU A 222 6.95 7.89 9.42
CA LEU A 222 7.36 9.11 8.73
C LEU A 222 7.60 8.86 7.23
N SER A 223 8.21 7.73 6.87
CA SER A 223 8.40 7.30 5.48
C SER A 223 7.07 7.20 4.73
N GLU A 224 6.13 6.44 5.28
CA GLU A 224 4.80 6.29 4.69
C GLU A 224 4.08 7.63 4.60
N LEU A 225 4.19 8.48 5.64
CA LEU A 225 3.49 9.76 5.68
C LEU A 225 4.01 10.73 4.62
N LEU A 226 5.33 10.74 4.42
CA LEU A 226 5.97 11.50 3.36
C LEU A 226 5.61 10.94 1.98
N GLY A 227 5.61 9.61 1.80
CA GLY A 227 5.18 8.98 0.55
C GLY A 227 3.71 9.28 0.19
N ALA A 228 2.83 9.24 1.18
CA ALA A 228 1.43 9.67 1.03
C ALA A 228 1.33 11.16 0.68
N GLY A 229 2.16 12.01 1.31
CA GLY A 229 2.27 13.43 0.99
C GLY A 229 2.73 13.71 -0.44
N VAL A 230 3.73 12.98 -0.93
CA VAL A 230 4.18 13.05 -2.34
C VAL A 230 3.07 12.62 -3.29
N THR A 231 2.31 11.58 -2.95
CA THR A 231 1.17 11.15 -3.77
C THR A 231 0.07 12.23 -3.82
N LEU A 232 -0.18 12.90 -2.69
CA LEU A 232 -1.09 14.04 -2.62
C LEU A 232 -0.63 15.20 -3.50
N ALA A 233 0.66 15.56 -3.42
CA ALA A 233 1.24 16.58 -4.29
C ALA A 233 1.06 16.22 -5.78
N GLY A 234 1.31 14.95 -6.15
CA GLY A 234 1.02 14.47 -7.50
C GLY A 234 -0.45 14.60 -7.91
N SER A 235 -1.38 14.32 -6.99
CA SER A 235 -2.82 14.47 -7.24
C SER A 235 -3.22 15.95 -7.44
N ILE A 236 -2.58 16.87 -6.69
CA ILE A 236 -2.77 18.32 -6.87
C ILE A 236 -2.24 18.77 -8.24
N LEU A 237 -1.04 18.31 -8.64
CA LEU A 237 -0.47 18.62 -9.95
C LEU A 237 -1.37 18.10 -11.08
N ALA A 238 -1.92 16.89 -10.94
CA ALA A 238 -2.88 16.33 -11.91
C ALA A 238 -4.18 17.15 -11.98
N LEU A 239 -4.65 17.67 -10.86
CA LEU A 239 -5.82 18.57 -10.82
C LEU A 239 -5.55 19.89 -11.55
N VAL A 240 -4.39 20.51 -11.30
CA VAL A 240 -3.94 21.73 -12.00
C VAL A 240 -3.81 21.47 -13.50
N GLY A 241 -3.24 20.32 -13.89
CA GLY A 241 -3.15 19.90 -15.28
C GLY A 241 -4.53 19.77 -15.95
N ALA A 242 -5.49 19.14 -15.27
CA ALA A 242 -6.85 19.00 -15.76
C ALA A 242 -7.58 20.35 -15.94
N LEU A 243 -7.29 21.33 -15.08
CA LEU A 243 -7.85 22.69 -15.18
C LEU A 243 -7.22 23.51 -16.32
N SER A 244 -6.01 23.15 -16.77
CA SER A 244 -5.26 23.88 -17.79
C SER A 244 -5.76 23.65 -19.23
N LYS A 245 -6.93 23.01 -19.44
CA LYS A 245 -7.56 22.75 -20.75
C LYS A 245 -6.58 22.21 -21.80
N ASN A 246 -5.73 21.24 -21.42
CA ASN A 246 -4.77 20.57 -22.31
C ASN A 246 -3.68 21.47 -22.94
N ASN A 247 -3.25 22.55 -22.25
CA ASN A 247 -2.01 23.21 -22.64
C ASN A 247 -0.82 22.26 -22.41
N GLN A 248 -0.31 21.66 -23.49
CA GLN A 248 0.78 20.68 -23.44
C GLN A 248 2.02 21.22 -22.73
N GLY A 249 2.32 22.52 -22.88
CA GLY A 249 3.44 23.16 -22.19
C GLY A 249 3.27 23.12 -20.67
N THR A 250 2.07 23.42 -20.17
CA THR A 250 1.74 23.35 -18.75
C THR A 250 1.79 21.91 -18.23
N VAL A 251 1.24 20.95 -18.96
CA VAL A 251 1.28 19.52 -18.59
C VAL A 251 2.72 19.01 -18.48
N ASN A 252 3.58 19.37 -19.44
CA ASN A 252 5.00 18.99 -19.42
C ASN A 252 5.73 19.59 -18.21
N ILE A 253 5.51 20.88 -17.90
CA ILE A 253 6.11 21.53 -16.72
C ILE A 253 5.67 20.85 -15.42
N LEU A 254 4.37 20.54 -15.29
CA LEU A 254 3.85 19.83 -14.11
C LEU A 254 4.45 18.42 -13.98
N GLY A 255 4.67 17.73 -15.11
CA GLY A 255 5.38 16.45 -15.14
C GLY A 255 6.81 16.56 -14.63
N ILE A 256 7.56 17.60 -15.05
CA ILE A 256 8.93 17.86 -14.57
C ILE A 256 8.92 18.13 -13.05
N ILE A 257 8.00 18.97 -12.58
CA ILE A 257 7.86 19.26 -11.14
C ILE A 257 7.58 17.97 -10.36
N PHE A 258 6.69 17.11 -10.86
CA PHE A 258 6.39 15.83 -10.22
C PHE A 258 7.62 14.93 -10.14
N VAL A 259 8.42 14.84 -11.20
CA VAL A 259 9.68 14.06 -11.20
C VAL A 259 10.65 14.61 -10.15
N ILE A 260 10.84 15.93 -10.09
CA ILE A 260 11.72 16.57 -9.11
C ILE A 260 11.29 16.22 -7.68
N ILE A 261 9.99 16.37 -7.36
CA ILE A 261 9.46 16.03 -6.03
C ILE A 261 9.75 14.58 -5.66
N ASN A 262 9.53 13.64 -6.57
CA ASN A 262 9.76 12.22 -6.31
C ASN A 262 11.25 11.88 -6.15
N VAL A 263 12.11 12.44 -7.00
CA VAL A 263 13.57 12.21 -6.92
C VAL A 263 14.14 12.80 -5.63
N THR A 264 13.74 14.02 -5.27
CA THR A 264 14.13 14.64 -3.99
C THR A 264 13.66 13.79 -2.82
N PHE A 265 12.39 13.37 -2.80
CA PHE A 265 11.87 12.50 -1.75
C PHE A 265 12.65 11.20 -1.63
N ALA A 266 12.84 10.47 -2.75
CA ALA A 266 13.57 9.21 -2.76
C ALA A 266 15.01 9.37 -2.28
N SER A 267 15.69 10.43 -2.73
CA SER A 267 17.08 10.73 -2.35
C SER A 267 17.21 11.08 -0.87
N THR A 268 16.33 11.96 -0.36
CA THR A 268 16.31 12.33 1.06
C THR A 268 15.96 11.15 1.94
N PHE A 269 15.00 10.31 1.52
CA PHE A 269 14.63 9.11 2.24
C PHE A 269 15.78 8.09 2.29
N PHE A 270 16.44 7.84 1.16
CA PHE A 270 17.59 6.94 1.10
C PHE A 270 18.74 7.42 1.99
N TYR A 271 19.05 8.71 1.95
CA TYR A 271 20.05 9.32 2.82
C TYR A 271 19.70 9.16 4.30
N ALA A 272 18.47 9.51 4.69
CA ALA A 272 18.00 9.40 6.07
C ALA A 272 18.05 7.94 6.57
N TYR A 273 17.59 7.00 5.74
CA TYR A 273 17.64 5.57 6.05
C TYR A 273 19.08 5.08 6.22
N HIS A 274 20.00 5.49 5.33
CA HIS A 274 21.41 5.12 5.44
C HIS A 274 22.05 5.63 6.74
N VAL A 275 21.77 6.88 7.12
CA VAL A 275 22.25 7.45 8.40
C VAL A 275 21.70 6.67 9.59
N ASP A 276 20.41 6.32 9.59
CA ASP A 276 19.77 5.56 10.67
C ASP A 276 20.31 4.13 10.78
N VAL A 277 20.53 3.44 9.65
CA VAL A 277 21.14 2.10 9.62
C VAL A 277 22.57 2.13 10.15
N LYS A 278 23.39 3.09 9.68
CA LYS A 278 24.78 3.23 10.12
C LYS A 278 24.86 3.48 11.63
N ARG A 279 24.05 4.42 12.13
CA ARG A 279 23.98 4.73 13.57
C ARG A 279 23.54 3.51 14.39
N THR A 280 22.60 2.72 13.87
CA THR A 280 22.14 1.51 14.56
C THR A 280 23.22 0.44 14.59
N ALA A 281 24.00 0.29 13.52
CA ALA A 281 25.15 -0.61 13.48
C ALA A 281 26.24 -0.18 14.48
N GLU A 282 26.52 1.13 14.58
CA GLU A 282 27.47 1.70 15.55
C GLU A 282 27.03 1.45 17.00
N VAL A 283 25.74 1.66 17.32
CA VAL A 283 25.20 1.37 18.65
C VAL A 283 25.24 -0.13 18.96
N LYS A 284 24.87 -0.99 18.00
CA LYS A 284 24.99 -2.45 18.16
C LYS A 284 26.43 -2.88 18.41
N ALA A 285 27.39 -2.33 17.66
CA ALA A 285 28.81 -2.62 17.85
C ALA A 285 29.31 -2.15 19.24
N ALA A 286 28.92 -0.95 19.68
CA ALA A 286 29.26 -0.43 21.01
C ALA A 286 28.71 -1.30 22.14
N LEU A 287 27.45 -1.74 22.04
CA LEU A 287 26.82 -2.66 23.01
C LEU A 287 27.47 -4.05 23.02
N ILE A 288 28.00 -4.51 21.88
CA ILE A 288 28.76 -5.76 21.81
C ILE A 288 30.08 -5.62 22.56
N ILE A 289 30.79 -4.51 22.37
CA ILE A 289 32.06 -4.21 23.04
C ILE A 289 31.85 -4.08 24.57
N GLU A 290 30.81 -3.36 25.00
CA GLU A 290 30.47 -3.19 26.42
C GLU A 290 30.04 -4.49 27.10
N SER A 291 29.31 -5.36 26.38
CA SER A 291 28.98 -6.72 26.86
C SER A 291 30.18 -7.67 26.92
N ALA A 292 31.19 -7.44 26.06
CA ALA A 292 32.42 -8.21 26.06
C ALA A 292 33.38 -7.76 27.18
N SER A 293 33.36 -6.47 27.56
CA SER A 293 34.13 -5.98 28.69
C SER A 293 33.55 -6.41 30.04
N THR A 294 32.22 -6.54 30.15
CA THR A 294 31.53 -7.07 31.35
C THR A 294 31.63 -8.59 31.49
N ASN A 295 31.84 -9.33 30.40
CA ASN A 295 32.07 -10.79 30.44
C ASN A 295 33.44 -11.22 30.97
N LYS A 296 34.32 -10.28 31.36
CA LYS A 296 35.55 -10.62 32.09
C LYS A 296 35.31 -11.12 33.52
N ASP A 297 34.08 -10.97 34.05
CA ASP A 297 33.70 -11.45 35.40
C ASP A 297 32.94 -12.79 35.40
N GLY A 298 33.00 -13.56 34.30
CA GLY A 298 32.73 -15.00 34.35
C GLY A 298 31.29 -15.43 34.65
N MET A 299 30.28 -14.86 33.98
CA MET A 299 28.96 -15.50 33.93
C MET A 299 28.30 -15.35 32.55
N THR A 300 28.25 -16.47 31.82
CA THR A 300 27.63 -16.58 30.49
C THR A 300 26.12 -16.74 30.61
N THR A 301 25.35 -15.77 30.13
CA THR A 301 23.97 -16.00 29.69
C THR A 301 23.86 -15.65 28.20
N SER A 302 24.04 -16.66 27.36
CA SER A 302 23.57 -16.62 25.97
C SER A 302 22.07 -16.92 25.96
N LEU A 303 21.37 -16.37 24.96
CA LEU A 303 19.91 -16.35 24.71
C LEU A 303 19.16 -15.10 25.22
N THR A 304 18.46 -14.45 24.27
CA THR A 304 17.62 -13.22 24.35
C THR A 304 18.30 -11.84 24.23
N ARG A 305 19.27 -11.72 23.31
CA ARG A 305 19.99 -10.46 23.03
C ARG A 305 19.17 -9.40 22.26
N ASP A 306 18.32 -9.80 21.31
CA ASP A 306 17.53 -8.86 20.50
C ASP A 306 16.24 -8.37 21.20
N ASP A 307 15.59 -9.23 21.97
CA ASP A 307 14.41 -8.85 22.76
C ASP A 307 14.79 -7.91 23.90
N SER A 308 15.92 -8.13 24.57
CA SER A 308 16.35 -7.29 25.70
C SER A 308 16.75 -5.87 25.29
N ILE A 309 17.29 -5.67 24.09
CA ILE A 309 17.61 -4.33 23.55
C ILE A 309 16.33 -3.59 23.17
N SER A 310 15.41 -4.27 22.48
CA SER A 310 14.09 -3.72 22.13
C SER A 310 13.27 -3.38 23.38
N LEU A 311 13.31 -4.23 24.41
CA LEU A 311 12.65 -4.01 25.70
C LEU A 311 13.31 -2.89 26.50
N LYS A 312 14.65 -2.77 26.49
CA LYS A 312 15.38 -1.67 27.16
C LYS A 312 15.09 -0.32 26.49
N LEU A 313 15.03 -0.26 25.15
CA LEU A 313 14.60 0.95 24.46
C LEU A 313 13.14 1.30 24.78
N ALA A 314 12.23 0.32 24.75
CA ALA A 314 10.83 0.53 25.08
C ALA A 314 10.61 1.00 26.53
N LYS A 315 11.39 0.47 27.48
CA LYS A 315 11.34 0.84 28.90
C LYS A 315 11.85 2.26 29.13
N SER A 316 12.98 2.65 28.52
CA SER A 316 13.51 4.02 28.59
C SER A 316 12.56 5.05 27.96
N VAL A 317 11.88 4.70 26.87
CA VAL A 317 10.87 5.56 26.24
C VAL A 317 9.62 5.70 27.11
N LYS A 318 9.18 4.62 27.77
CA LYS A 318 8.03 4.64 28.70
C LYS A 318 8.32 5.49 29.94
N GLU A 319 9.55 5.43 30.46
CA GLU A 319 10.01 6.28 31.58
C GLU A 319 10.05 7.76 31.17
N GLY A 320 10.57 8.07 29.98
CA GLY A 320 10.58 9.42 29.42
C GLY A 320 9.17 10.01 29.22
N LYS A 321 8.20 9.20 28.77
CA LYS A 321 6.81 9.61 28.61
C LYS A 321 6.13 9.90 29.96
N LYS A 322 6.51 9.19 31.02
CA LYS A 322 6.02 9.39 32.38
C LYS A 322 6.55 10.70 32.99
N ILE A 323 7.81 11.04 32.72
CA ILE A 323 8.42 12.31 33.13
C ILE A 323 7.79 13.48 32.39
N LEU A 324 7.58 13.37 31.07
CA LEU A 324 6.95 14.42 30.27
C LEU A 324 5.50 14.68 30.70
N THR A 325 4.74 13.62 31.00
CA THR A 325 3.36 13.78 31.51
C THR A 325 3.33 14.47 32.88
N ARG A 326 4.28 14.17 33.78
CA ARG A 326 4.41 14.86 35.08
C ARG A 326 4.76 16.34 34.90
N LEU A 327 5.66 16.67 33.97
CA LEU A 327 6.01 18.06 33.67
C LEU A 327 4.83 18.84 33.07
N LEU A 328 4.04 18.21 32.19
CA LEU A 328 2.86 18.85 31.60
C LEU A 328 1.74 19.08 32.62
N VAL A 329 1.57 18.19 33.60
CA VAL A 329 0.63 18.39 34.71
C VAL A 329 1.10 19.52 35.62
N SER A 330 2.40 19.55 35.98
CA SER A 330 2.97 20.62 36.82
C SER A 330 2.91 22.01 36.16
N LEU A 331 3.13 22.08 34.84
CA LEU A 331 2.99 23.33 34.07
C LEU A 331 1.53 23.80 33.98
N ARG A 332 0.57 22.87 34.00
CA ARG A 332 -0.87 23.21 34.01
C ARG A 332 -1.32 23.73 35.38
N GLU A 333 -0.77 23.20 36.46
CA GLU A 333 -1.03 23.67 37.84
C GLU A 333 -0.41 25.04 38.10
N GLN A 334 0.81 25.32 37.62
CA GLN A 334 1.40 26.67 37.69
C GLN A 334 0.60 27.72 36.90
N LYS A 335 -0.01 27.33 35.77
CA LYS A 335 -0.85 28.21 34.95
C LYS A 335 -2.25 28.43 35.56
N GLY A 336 -2.71 27.55 36.44
CA GLY A 336 -3.94 27.71 37.22
C GLY A 336 -3.77 28.68 38.38
N ASN A 337 -2.64 28.64 39.09
CA ASN A 337 -2.36 29.52 40.23
C ASN A 337 -2.01 30.98 39.85
N SER A 338 -1.68 31.24 38.59
CA SER A 338 -1.38 32.59 38.08
C SER A 338 -2.63 33.34 37.59
N ARG A 339 -3.83 32.73 37.66
CA ARG A 339 -5.12 33.38 37.38
C ARG A 339 -5.94 33.72 38.63
N LEU A 340 -5.39 33.47 39.83
CA LEU A 340 -6.01 33.74 41.13
C LEU A 340 -5.19 34.72 41.99
N ARG A 341 -4.30 35.49 41.36
CA ARG A 341 -3.61 36.64 41.98
C ARG A 341 -3.88 37.90 41.19
#